data_AF-A0A060R5S6-F1
#
_entry.id   AF-A0A060R5S6-F1
#
_cell.length_a   1.000
_cell.length_b   1.000
_cell.length_c   1.000
_cell.angle_alpha   90.00
_cell.angle_beta   90.00
_cell.angle_gamma   90.00
#
_symmetry.space_group_name_H-M   'P 1'
#
loop_
_entity.id
_entity.type
_entity.pdbx_description
1 polymer ?
#
loop_
_entity_poly.entity_id
_entity_poly.type
_entity_poly.pdbx_seq_one_letter_code
_entity_poly.pdbx_strand_id
1 'polypeptide(L)'
;MEIISLILNFLLASGLIGTLLFFRAKRRQENAQASGAEIHNTEQVVKIQAEHIGRLDGRVEKLEEKVDKLEIIIDKKDSELDRRQTIIRQAYKCPTPNDQCPVLIMRARLDKQVKEKPFNNQ
;
A
#
# COMPACT_ATOMS: atom_id res chain seq x y z
N MET A 1 1.24 12.14 -87.64
CA MET A 1 1.24 12.97 -86.41
C MET A 1 0.59 12.26 -85.23
N GLU A 2 -0.56 11.59 -85.41
CA GLU A 2 -1.30 10.93 -84.32
C GLU A 2 -0.56 9.77 -83.64
N ILE A 3 0.10 8.88 -84.40
CA ILE A 3 0.83 7.72 -83.85
C ILE A 3 1.97 8.14 -82.91
N ILE A 4 2.67 9.22 -83.24
CA ILE A 4 3.79 9.74 -82.43
C ILE A 4 3.27 10.31 -81.10
N SER A 5 2.13 11.01 -81.13
CA SER A 5 1.48 11.51 -79.92
C SER A 5 0.98 10.38 -79.02
N LEU A 6 0.47 9.29 -79.62
CA LEU A 6 -0.01 8.12 -78.89
C LEU A 6 1.12 7.38 -78.15
N ILE A 7 2.27 7.19 -78.80
CA ILE A 7 3.46 6.57 -78.19
C ILE A 7 4.03 7.45 -77.07
N LEU A 8 4.08 8.77 -77.28
CA LEU A 8 4.60 9.71 -76.29
C LEU A 8 3.72 9.74 -75.02
N ASN A 9 2.39 9.75 -75.18
CA ASN A 9 1.45 9.68 -74.06
C ASN A 9 1.55 8.36 -73.30
N PHE A 10 1.82 7.24 -73.98
CA PHE A 10 2.00 5.93 -73.34
C PHE A 10 3.31 5.87 -72.53
N LEU A 11 4.39 6.46 -73.05
CA LEU A 11 5.66 6.59 -72.33
C LEU A 11 5.53 7.52 -71.11
N LEU A 12 4.83 8.64 -71.25
CA LEU A 12 4.56 9.56 -70.13
C LEU A 12 3.63 8.94 -69.08
N ALA A 13 2.59 8.24 -69.50
CA ALA A 13 1.64 7.56 -68.60
C ALA A 13 2.29 6.39 -67.86
N SER A 14 3.14 5.60 -68.50
CA SER A 14 3.85 4.48 -67.85
C SER A 14 4.85 4.98 -66.80
N GLY A 15 5.54 6.11 -67.04
CA GLY A 15 6.38 6.77 -66.04
C GLY A 15 5.60 7.30 -64.83
N LEU A 16 4.41 7.88 -65.06
CA LEU A 16 3.53 8.34 -63.98
C LEU A 16 2.98 7.19 -63.12
N ILE A 17 2.60 6.07 -63.73
CA ILE A 17 2.13 4.88 -62.98
C ILE A 17 3.25 4.31 -62.10
N GLY A 18 4.48 4.21 -62.64
CA GLY A 18 5.64 3.72 -61.89
C GLY A 18 5.96 4.59 -60.66
N THR A 19 5.96 5.91 -60.83
CA THR A 19 6.18 6.84 -59.70
C THR A 19 5.07 6.76 -58.65
N LEU A 20 3.80 6.65 -59.06
CA LEU A 20 2.66 6.57 -58.14
C LEU A 20 2.70 5.27 -57.30
N LEU A 21 3.12 4.15 -57.89
CA LEU A 21 3.37 2.89 -57.18
C LEU A 21 4.55 3.01 -56.20
N PHE A 22 5.64 3.65 -56.62
CA PHE A 22 6.81 3.88 -55.76
C PHE A 22 6.49 4.75 -54.55
N PHE A 23 5.73 5.84 -54.71
CA PHE A 23 5.28 6.69 -53.61
C PHE A 23 4.38 5.95 -52.61
N ARG A 24 3.48 5.08 -53.10
CA ARG A 24 2.65 4.24 -52.23
C ARG A 24 3.48 3.22 -51.45
N ALA A 25 4.48 2.60 -52.09
CA ALA A 25 5.39 1.68 -51.43
C ALA A 25 6.20 2.39 -50.34
N LYS A 26 6.76 3.57 -50.65
CA LYS A 26 7.51 4.39 -49.68
C LYS A 26 6.65 4.80 -48.48
N ARG A 27 5.39 5.23 -48.71
CA ARG A 27 4.47 5.58 -47.63
C ARG A 27 4.12 4.40 -46.72
N ARG A 28 3.99 3.17 -47.27
CA ARG A 28 3.79 1.96 -46.46
C ARG A 28 5.03 1.63 -45.63
N GLN A 29 6.23 1.81 -46.20
CA GLN A 29 7.49 1.58 -45.50
C GLN A 29 7.68 2.56 -44.36
N GLU A 30 7.43 3.86 -44.58
CA GLU A 30 7.50 4.90 -43.54
C GLU A 30 6.49 4.62 -42.42
N ASN A 31 5.24 4.23 -42.75
CA ASN A 31 4.24 3.86 -41.76
C ASN A 31 4.65 2.63 -40.94
N ALA A 32 5.24 1.61 -41.58
CA ALA A 32 5.72 0.42 -40.89
C ALA A 32 6.91 0.73 -39.97
N GLN A 33 7.80 1.64 -40.38
CA GLN A 33 8.91 2.11 -39.55
C GLN A 33 8.42 2.94 -38.36
N ALA A 34 7.46 3.84 -38.57
CA ALA A 34 6.83 4.62 -37.51
C ALA A 34 6.12 3.70 -36.49
N SER A 35 5.33 2.74 -36.96
CA SER A 35 4.67 1.76 -36.10
C SER A 35 5.68 0.87 -35.36
N GLY A 36 6.78 0.48 -36.01
CA GLY A 36 7.88 -0.25 -35.36
C GLY A 36 8.56 0.56 -34.26
N ALA A 37 8.78 1.86 -34.48
CA ALA A 37 9.34 2.77 -33.48
C ALA A 37 8.38 2.99 -32.29
N GLU A 38 7.08 3.13 -32.56
CA GLU A 38 6.05 3.20 -31.51
C GLU A 38 6.02 1.92 -30.67
N ILE A 39 6.02 0.74 -31.30
CA ILE A 39 6.06 -0.55 -30.61
C ILE A 39 7.30 -0.64 -29.72
N HIS A 40 8.49 -0.31 -30.25
CA HIS A 40 9.73 -0.34 -29.47
C HIS A 40 9.69 0.63 -28.26
N ASN A 41 9.13 1.82 -28.43
CA ASN A 41 8.95 2.76 -27.32
C ASN A 41 7.97 2.20 -26.28
N THR A 42 6.87 1.57 -26.69
CA THR A 42 5.94 0.93 -25.76
C THR A 42 6.57 -0.25 -25.02
N GLU A 43 7.39 -1.06 -25.69
CA GLU A 43 8.13 -2.17 -25.07
C GLU A 43 9.08 -1.67 -23.98
N GLN A 44 9.80 -0.57 -24.22
CA GLN A 44 10.64 0.05 -23.20
C GLN A 44 9.84 0.54 -21.99
N VAL A 45 8.68 1.17 -22.21
CA VAL A 45 7.80 1.60 -21.12
C VAL A 45 7.28 0.41 -20.31
N VAL A 46 6.86 -0.66 -20.98
CA VAL A 46 6.40 -1.89 -20.31
C VAL A 46 7.53 -2.53 -19.49
N LYS A 47 8.76 -2.55 -20.02
CA LYS A 47 9.92 -3.07 -19.27
C LYS A 47 10.20 -2.26 -18.01
N ILE A 48 10.21 -0.93 -18.10
CA ILE A 48 10.38 -0.05 -16.94
C ILE A 48 9.26 -0.27 -15.92
N GLN A 49 8.02 -0.42 -16.37
CA GLN A 49 6.89 -0.72 -15.48
C GLN A 49 7.04 -2.08 -14.79
N ALA A 50 7.48 -3.11 -15.50
CA ALA A 50 7.74 -4.43 -14.92
C ALA A 50 8.83 -4.38 -13.84
N GLU A 51 9.92 -3.67 -14.08
CA GLU A 51 10.98 -3.46 -13.09
C GLU A 51 10.48 -2.69 -11.85
N HIS A 52 9.64 -1.67 -12.06
CA HIS A 52 9.01 -0.93 -10.96
C HIS A 52 8.06 -1.80 -10.13
N ILE A 53 7.26 -2.65 -10.77
CA ILE A 53 6.36 -3.61 -10.10
C ILE A 53 7.19 -4.59 -9.27
N GLY A 54 8.21 -5.23 -9.84
CA GLY A 54 9.05 -6.18 -9.09
C GLY A 54 9.75 -5.55 -7.87
N ARG A 55 10.18 -4.28 -7.99
CA ARG A 55 10.75 -3.54 -6.84
C ARG A 55 9.70 -3.21 -5.77
N LEU A 56 8.46 -2.93 -6.18
CA LEU A 56 7.35 -2.69 -5.25
C LEU A 56 6.99 -3.98 -4.51
N ASP A 57 6.90 -5.11 -5.22
CA ASP A 57 6.60 -6.42 -4.63
C ASP A 57 7.63 -6.77 -3.54
N GLY A 58 8.93 -6.63 -3.84
CA GLY A 58 9.98 -6.88 -2.84
C GLY A 58 9.98 -5.91 -1.65
N ARG A 59 9.39 -4.71 -1.79
CA ARG A 59 9.18 -3.80 -0.65
C ARG A 59 7.96 -4.21 0.17
N VAL A 60 6.90 -4.71 -0.46
CA VAL A 60 5.70 -5.22 0.21
C VAL A 60 6.05 -6.46 1.02
N GLU A 61 6.78 -7.43 0.45
CA GLU A 61 7.22 -8.65 1.14
C GLU A 61 8.04 -8.32 2.41
N LYS A 62 8.98 -7.37 2.32
CA LYS A 62 9.75 -6.90 3.48
C LYS A 62 8.89 -6.20 4.53
N LEU A 63 7.78 -5.59 4.12
CA LEU A 63 6.86 -4.91 5.02
C LEU A 63 6.00 -5.93 5.74
N GLU A 64 5.50 -6.95 5.04
CA GLU A 64 4.79 -8.10 5.60
C GLU A 64 5.64 -8.79 6.67
N GLU A 65 6.90 -9.12 6.38
CA GLU A 65 7.81 -9.74 7.36
C GLU A 65 8.00 -8.88 8.63
N LYS A 66 8.00 -7.54 8.49
CA LYS A 66 8.09 -6.63 9.64
C LYS A 66 6.80 -6.57 10.44
N VAL A 67 5.64 -6.66 9.79
CA VAL A 67 4.34 -6.71 10.46
C VAL A 67 4.21 -8.00 11.25
N ASP A 68 4.58 -9.15 10.68
CA ASP A 68 4.55 -10.44 11.37
C ASP A 68 5.44 -10.43 12.62
N LYS A 69 6.64 -9.84 12.52
CA LYS A 69 7.54 -9.67 13.67
C LYS A 69 6.92 -8.78 14.76
N LEU A 70 6.22 -7.72 14.38
CA LEU A 70 5.55 -6.83 15.32
C LEU A 70 4.38 -7.54 16.02
N GLU A 71 3.62 -8.35 15.30
CA GLU A 71 2.52 -9.15 15.86
C GLU A 71 3.04 -10.08 16.97
N ILE A 72 4.10 -10.85 16.71
CA ILE A 72 4.73 -11.72 17.72
C ILE A 72 5.21 -10.93 18.95
N ILE A 73 5.76 -9.73 18.74
CA ILE A 73 6.25 -8.88 19.84
C ILE A 73 5.08 -8.37 20.69
N ILE A 74 3.97 -7.97 20.05
CA ILE A 74 2.77 -7.48 20.75
C ILE A 74 2.19 -8.60 21.61
N ASP A 75 1.98 -9.80 21.06
CA ASP A 75 1.45 -10.94 21.80
C ASP A 75 2.31 -11.29 23.02
N LYS A 76 3.63 -11.25 22.85
CA LYS A 76 4.57 -11.45 23.96
C LYS A 76 4.45 -10.34 25.01
N LYS A 77 4.27 -9.09 24.60
CA LYS A 77 4.15 -7.97 25.54
C LYS A 77 2.82 -7.99 26.28
N ASP A 78 1.74 -8.36 25.62
CA ASP A 78 0.42 -8.48 26.23
C ASP A 78 0.40 -9.61 27.27
N SER A 79 0.97 -10.77 26.95
CA SER A 79 1.12 -11.85 27.94
C SER A 79 2.02 -11.47 29.14
N GLU A 80 3.10 -10.71 28.92
CA GLU A 80 3.93 -10.16 30.00
C GLU A 80 3.14 -9.17 30.88
N LEU A 81 2.32 -8.30 30.27
CA LEU A 81 1.47 -7.34 30.98
C LEU A 81 0.40 -8.04 31.82
N ASP A 82 -0.30 -9.03 31.28
CA ASP A 82 -1.30 -9.81 31.99
C ASP A 82 -0.72 -10.53 33.21
N ARG A 83 0.47 -11.10 33.06
CA ARG A 83 1.20 -11.71 34.18
C ARG A 83 1.52 -10.68 35.26
N ARG A 84 2.03 -9.49 34.88
CA ARG A 84 2.33 -8.41 35.83
C ARG A 84 1.08 -7.91 36.55
N GLN A 85 -0.02 -7.67 35.81
CA GLN A 85 -1.30 -7.28 36.40
C GLN A 85 -1.79 -8.32 37.40
N THR A 86 -1.69 -9.60 37.07
CA THR A 86 -2.05 -10.69 37.98
C THR A 86 -1.21 -10.64 39.25
N ILE A 87 0.11 -10.52 39.15
CA ILE A 87 1.01 -10.40 40.32
C ILE A 87 0.60 -9.22 41.20
N ILE A 88 0.37 -8.05 40.60
CA ILE A 88 -0.07 -6.84 41.33
C ILE A 88 -1.39 -7.10 42.05
N ARG A 89 -2.40 -7.66 41.36
CA ARG A 89 -3.70 -7.99 41.98
C ARG A 89 -3.54 -8.95 43.16
N GLN A 90 -2.67 -9.95 43.05
CA GLN A 90 -2.41 -10.89 44.14
C GLN A 90 -1.67 -10.21 45.30
N ALA A 91 -0.74 -9.29 45.04
CA ALA A 91 -0.04 -8.53 46.07
C ALA A 91 -0.98 -7.65 46.92
N TYR A 92 -2.06 -7.15 46.32
CA TYR A 92 -3.09 -6.37 47.01
C TYR A 92 -4.23 -7.23 47.61
N LYS A 93 -4.18 -8.56 47.50
CA LYS A 93 -5.12 -9.40 48.25
C LYS A 93 -4.77 -9.31 49.73
N CYS A 94 -5.57 -8.55 50.46
CA CYS A 94 -5.49 -8.52 51.91
C CYS A 94 -5.74 -9.93 52.45
N PRO A 95 -4.83 -10.50 53.28
CA PRO A 95 -5.07 -11.80 53.90
C PRO A 95 -6.24 -11.75 54.89
N THR A 96 -6.55 -10.55 55.39
CA THR A 96 -7.67 -10.30 56.28
C THR A 96 -8.90 -9.97 55.44
N PRO A 97 -10.02 -10.71 55.58
CA PRO A 97 -11.31 -10.34 55.00
C PRO A 97 -11.67 -8.88 55.34
N ASN A 98 -12.39 -8.18 54.47
CA ASN A 98 -12.70 -6.75 54.67
C ASN A 98 -13.40 -6.48 56.01
N ASP A 99 -14.25 -7.42 56.42
CA ASP A 99 -15.01 -7.51 57.67
C ASP A 99 -14.13 -7.77 58.90
N GLN A 100 -12.89 -8.23 58.72
CA GLN A 100 -11.93 -8.48 59.80
C GLN A 100 -10.71 -7.55 59.75
N CYS A 101 -10.58 -6.71 58.71
CA CYS A 101 -9.46 -5.80 58.55
C CYS A 101 -9.50 -4.68 59.61
N PRO A 102 -8.52 -4.60 60.53
CA PRO A 102 -8.54 -3.61 61.62
C PRO A 102 -8.63 -2.16 61.11
N VAL A 103 -7.98 -1.87 59.98
CA VAL A 103 -7.97 -0.55 59.35
C VAL A 103 -9.36 -0.20 58.78
N LEU A 104 -10.02 -1.13 58.09
CA LEU A 104 -11.35 -0.90 57.53
C LEU A 104 -12.42 -0.81 58.61
N ILE A 105 -12.32 -1.62 59.67
CA ILE A 105 -13.20 -1.54 60.85
C ILE A 105 -13.06 -0.18 61.54
N MET A 106 -11.82 0.28 61.75
CA MET A 106 -11.56 1.58 62.39
C MET A 106 -12.06 2.74 61.54
N ARG A 107 -11.85 2.68 60.21
CA ARG A 107 -12.39 3.66 59.27
C ARG A 107 -13.92 3.74 59.33
N ALA A 108 -14.60 2.60 59.28
CA ALA A 108 -16.06 2.55 59.37
C ALA A 108 -16.59 3.11 60.71
N ARG A 109 -15.86 2.93 61.82
CA ARG A 109 -16.20 3.52 63.11
C ARG A 109 -16.04 5.05 63.11
N LEU A 110 -14.95 5.57 62.56
CA LEU A 110 -14.72 7.01 62.44
C LEU A 110 -15.75 7.68 61.52
N ASP A 111 -16.07 7.06 60.38
CA ASP A 111 -17.07 7.57 59.43
C ASP A 111 -18.47 7.65 60.09
N LYS A 112 -18.83 6.69 60.96
CA LYS A 112 -20.06 6.77 61.76
C LYS A 112 -20.03 7.94 62.76
N GLN A 113 -18.92 8.13 63.47
CA GLN A 113 -18.78 9.23 64.44
C GLN A 113 -18.85 10.61 63.77
N VAL A 114 -18.29 10.76 62.56
CA VAL A 114 -18.39 11.98 61.76
C VAL A 114 -19.83 12.24 61.32
N LYS A 115 -20.57 11.19 60.93
CA LYS A 115 -21.99 11.32 60.58
C LYS A 115 -22.89 11.64 61.77
N GLU A 116 -22.56 11.15 62.96
CA GLU A 116 -23.32 11.36 64.20
C GLU A 116 -22.99 12.70 64.88
N LYS A 117 -21.83 13.31 64.59
CA LYS A 117 -21.48 14.66 65.00
C LYS A 117 -21.52 15.59 63.79
N PRO A 118 -22.69 16.10 63.36
CA PRO A 118 -22.70 17.21 62.42
C PRO A 118 -21.91 18.35 63.08
N PHE A 119 -20.99 18.95 62.33
CA PHE A 119 -20.23 20.12 62.74
C PHE A 119 -21.18 21.18 63.33
N ASN A 120 -21.22 21.28 64.66
CA ASN A 120 -21.76 22.44 65.35
C ASN A 120 -20.70 23.53 65.22
N ASN A 121 -20.76 24.28 64.11
CA ASN A 121 -20.02 25.52 63.97
C ASN A 121 -20.67 26.55 64.91
N GLN A 122 -20.08 26.73 66.09
CA GLN A 122 -20.07 28.03 66.77
C GLN A 122 -19.08 28.95 66.06
#